data_AF-L7ZYP8-F1
#
_entry.id   AF-L7ZYP8-F1
#
_cell.length_a   1.000
_cell.length_b   1.000
_cell.length_c   1.000
_cell.angle_alpha   90.00
_cell.angle_beta   90.00
_cell.angle_gamma   90.00
#
_symmetry.space_group_name_H-M   'P 1'
#
loop_
_entity.id
_entity.type
_entity.pdbx_description
1 polymer ?
#
loop_
_entity_poly.entity_id
_entity_poly.type
_entity_poly.pdbx_seq_one_letter_code
_entity_poly.pdbx_strand_id
1 'polypeptide(L)'
;MNMLSFEHKKAIFRSFKQLQEKPISNNRVNYVYPESLQKGKILARELSPSGNGYVNGKYMDSEIIKKKGYNVDPRGWINIANFSEQRLREAIEIAMMSMSGKSAEMIQTGANLNHDSNEMKQQEIRLETSTSFERLVRSCLYNWIGYGNVNAPVWFLGVEEGGAEIWRHRTKTLEQSLEIRSKFHLQMDFRHVWEDLYHIPLSSWIGPNVWRYIAAFILEFEGRDVTVENINDYIFYAKQLGRESSNHFLGEMMPLPKPSKKSIKPYESIWSSVNDYYDEVANNRLSLIRKTIIENQNVKLIVSYDRTLTEMMLNYFSSTIEIVSTWNFKHEQYTLYKITFSNERSILILSTPFFGNGRISYKGIRNAARCMINEGWIVL
;
A
#
# COMPACT_ATOMS: atom_id res chain seq x y z
N MET A 1 -29.80 -32.06 23.84
CA MET A 1 -28.73 -31.79 22.86
C MET A 1 -27.43 -31.68 23.63
N ASN A 2 -26.46 -32.56 23.37
CA ASN A 2 -25.20 -32.61 24.12
C ASN A 2 -24.38 -31.33 23.87
N MET A 3 -24.07 -30.60 24.93
CA MET A 3 -23.07 -29.54 24.89
C MET A 3 -21.71 -30.16 24.56
N LEU A 4 -20.94 -29.54 23.67
CA LEU A 4 -19.58 -30.00 23.41
C LEU A 4 -18.73 -29.88 24.68
N SER A 5 -17.97 -30.94 24.99
CA SER A 5 -17.05 -30.93 26.12
C SER A 5 -15.93 -29.89 25.92
N PHE A 6 -15.30 -29.50 27.03
CA PHE A 6 -14.16 -28.58 27.01
C PHE A 6 -13.04 -29.05 26.07
N GLU A 7 -12.65 -30.33 26.14
CA GLU A 7 -11.60 -30.88 25.28
C GLU A 7 -12.04 -30.95 23.81
N HIS A 8 -13.32 -31.19 23.51
CA HIS A 8 -13.81 -31.15 22.13
C HIS A 8 -13.75 -29.72 21.57
N LYS A 9 -14.19 -28.71 22.34
CA LYS A 9 -14.06 -27.31 21.90
C LYS A 9 -12.60 -26.91 21.70
N LYS A 10 -11.69 -27.34 22.58
CA LYS A 10 -10.24 -27.13 22.39
C LYS A 10 -9.72 -27.79 21.11
N ALA A 11 -10.14 -29.02 20.81
CA ALA A 11 -9.76 -29.69 19.57
C ALA A 11 -10.22 -28.91 18.33
N ILE A 12 -11.44 -28.36 18.37
CA ILE A 12 -11.95 -27.48 17.31
C ILE A 12 -11.07 -26.23 17.18
N PHE A 13 -10.79 -25.50 18.28
CA PHE A 13 -9.91 -24.32 18.21
C PHE A 13 -8.50 -24.66 17.72
N ARG A 14 -7.91 -25.79 18.13
CA ARG A 14 -6.59 -26.26 17.70
C ARG A 14 -6.54 -26.67 16.23
N SER A 15 -7.69 -26.99 15.62
CA SER A 15 -7.75 -27.26 14.18
C SER A 15 -7.49 -26.00 13.33
N PHE A 16 -7.68 -24.80 13.90
CA PHE A 16 -7.31 -23.53 13.27
C PHE A 16 -5.85 -23.20 13.62
N LYS A 17 -4.92 -23.60 12.73
CA LYS A 17 -3.46 -23.47 12.92
C LYS A 17 -2.98 -22.05 13.17
N GLN A 18 -3.76 -21.04 12.77
CA GLN A 18 -3.46 -19.63 12.95
C GLN A 18 -3.77 -19.13 14.38
N LEU A 19 -4.46 -19.92 15.21
CA LEU A 19 -4.77 -19.56 16.59
C LEU A 19 -3.67 -20.04 17.53
N GLN A 20 -3.29 -19.18 18.46
CA GLN A 20 -2.38 -19.48 19.55
C GLN A 20 -3.16 -19.66 20.84
N GLU A 21 -3.02 -20.84 21.45
CA GLU A 21 -3.60 -21.16 22.75
C GLU A 21 -2.84 -20.41 23.86
N LYS A 22 -3.56 -19.69 24.71
CA LYS A 22 -3.00 -18.95 25.86
C LYS A 22 -3.74 -19.35 27.14
N PRO A 23 -3.15 -20.21 27.99
CA PRO A 23 -3.72 -20.54 29.30
C PRO A 23 -3.87 -19.30 30.19
N ILE A 24 -4.93 -19.28 31.00
CA ILE A 24 -5.19 -18.27 32.04
C ILE A 24 -5.63 -18.95 33.34
N SER A 25 -5.93 -18.17 34.39
CA SER A 25 -6.35 -18.71 35.69
C SER A 25 -7.62 -19.59 35.61
N ASN A 26 -7.83 -20.43 36.63
CA ASN A 26 -9.00 -21.31 36.78
C ASN A 26 -9.14 -22.37 35.66
N ASN A 27 -8.03 -22.91 35.17
CA ASN A 27 -7.97 -23.88 34.07
C ASN A 27 -8.73 -23.42 32.81
N ARG A 28 -8.75 -22.10 32.57
CA ARG A 28 -9.37 -21.52 31.37
C ARG A 28 -8.31 -21.21 30.33
N VAL A 29 -8.76 -21.01 29.11
CA VAL A 29 -7.91 -20.76 27.95
C VAL A 29 -8.49 -19.65 27.09
N ASN A 30 -7.61 -18.78 26.59
CA ASN A 30 -7.90 -17.84 25.52
C ASN A 30 -7.26 -18.34 24.21
N TYR A 31 -7.86 -17.99 23.07
CA TYR A 31 -7.27 -18.20 21.76
C TYR A 31 -6.98 -16.83 21.12
N VAL A 32 -5.71 -16.61 20.83
CA VAL A 32 -5.20 -15.39 20.20
C VAL A 32 -5.05 -15.63 18.71
N TYR A 33 -5.53 -14.71 17.89
CA TYR A 33 -5.29 -14.67 16.45
C TYR A 33 -4.22 -13.60 16.14
N PRO A 34 -2.94 -13.98 15.98
CA PRO A 34 -1.82 -13.03 15.89
C PRO A 34 -1.89 -12.13 14.65
N GLU A 35 -2.49 -12.65 13.58
CA GLU A 35 -2.67 -12.01 12.27
C GLU A 35 -3.85 -11.02 12.23
N SER A 36 -4.58 -10.84 13.34
CA SER A 36 -5.65 -9.84 13.42
C SER A 36 -5.13 -8.45 13.06
N LEU A 37 -5.82 -7.80 12.10
CA LEU A 37 -5.60 -6.41 11.70
C LEU A 37 -6.41 -5.43 12.56
N GLN A 38 -7.28 -5.95 13.42
CA GLN A 38 -8.08 -5.15 14.35
C GLN A 38 -7.29 -4.84 15.64
N LYS A 39 -7.72 -3.83 16.39
CA LYS A 39 -7.09 -3.42 17.67
C LYS A 39 -6.99 -4.58 18.69
N GLY A 40 -7.90 -5.56 18.62
CA GLY A 40 -7.89 -6.75 19.47
C GLY A 40 -7.37 -7.99 18.74
N LYS A 41 -6.49 -8.76 19.37
CA LYS A 41 -5.99 -10.05 18.87
C LYS A 41 -6.63 -11.27 19.53
N ILE A 42 -7.46 -11.09 20.57
CA ILE A 42 -8.15 -12.21 21.22
C ILE A 42 -9.36 -12.58 20.38
N LEU A 43 -9.35 -13.80 19.83
CA LEU A 43 -10.44 -14.36 19.04
C LEU A 43 -11.47 -15.06 19.93
N ALA A 44 -11.00 -15.84 20.91
CA ALA A 44 -11.87 -16.43 21.92
C ALA A 44 -11.29 -16.24 23.31
N ARG A 45 -12.17 -16.04 24.30
CA ARG A 45 -11.77 -15.82 25.69
C ARG A 45 -12.52 -16.72 26.65
N GLU A 46 -11.84 -17.04 27.74
CA GLU A 46 -12.38 -17.70 28.92
C GLU A 46 -13.06 -19.04 28.62
N LEU A 47 -12.57 -19.79 27.63
CA LEU A 47 -13.01 -21.16 27.43
C LEU A 47 -12.67 -21.94 28.70
N SER A 48 -13.70 -22.47 29.37
CA SER A 48 -13.62 -23.03 30.71
C SER A 48 -13.97 -24.51 30.73
N PRO A 49 -13.59 -25.25 31.79
CA PRO A 49 -13.89 -26.68 31.91
C PRO A 49 -15.38 -27.04 31.82
N SER A 50 -16.29 -26.11 32.11
CA SER A 50 -17.74 -26.30 31.91
C SER A 50 -18.17 -26.31 30.45
N GLY A 51 -17.25 -26.09 29.51
CA GLY A 51 -17.51 -25.96 28.08
C GLY A 51 -17.99 -24.55 27.67
N ASN A 52 -18.24 -23.64 28.61
CA ASN A 52 -18.58 -22.25 28.26
C ASN A 52 -17.33 -21.43 27.88
N GLY A 53 -17.52 -20.45 27.01
CA GLY A 53 -16.52 -19.48 26.58
C GLY A 53 -17.15 -18.41 25.70
N TYR A 54 -16.32 -17.53 25.13
CA TYR A 54 -16.79 -16.46 24.27
C TYR A 54 -15.95 -16.33 23.00
N VAL A 55 -16.60 -16.07 21.86
CA VAL A 55 -15.96 -15.75 20.58
C VAL A 55 -16.18 -14.27 20.25
N ASN A 56 -15.20 -13.64 19.60
CA ASN A 56 -15.21 -12.23 19.27
C ASN A 56 -16.22 -11.92 18.15
N GLY A 57 -17.31 -11.24 18.48
CA GLY A 57 -18.31 -10.74 17.53
C GLY A 57 -18.17 -9.25 17.21
N LYS A 58 -17.24 -8.54 17.85
CA LYS A 58 -17.11 -7.07 17.81
C LYS A 58 -16.91 -6.51 16.40
N TYR A 59 -16.20 -7.26 15.56
CA TYR A 59 -15.82 -6.83 14.22
C TYR A 59 -16.67 -7.48 13.12
N MET A 60 -17.59 -8.37 13.49
CA MET A 60 -18.45 -9.05 12.52
C MET A 60 -19.43 -8.05 11.89
N ASP A 61 -19.72 -8.25 10.60
CA ASP A 61 -20.74 -7.48 9.89
C ASP A 61 -22.13 -7.69 10.52
N SER A 62 -22.91 -6.62 10.66
CA SER A 62 -24.23 -6.64 11.30
C SER A 62 -25.23 -7.54 10.56
N GLU A 63 -25.16 -7.62 9.23
CA GLU A 63 -26.02 -8.50 8.45
C GLU A 63 -25.65 -9.98 8.65
N ILE A 64 -24.36 -10.30 8.84
CA ILE A 64 -23.92 -11.66 9.19
C ILE A 64 -24.41 -12.03 10.59
N ILE A 65 -24.26 -11.14 11.57
CA ILE A 65 -24.74 -11.36 12.94
C ILE A 65 -26.24 -11.69 12.92
N LYS A 66 -27.03 -10.92 12.17
CA LYS A 66 -28.46 -11.12 12.01
C LYS A 66 -28.77 -12.43 11.28
N LYS A 67 -28.12 -12.71 10.15
CA LYS A 67 -28.32 -13.92 9.34
C LYS A 67 -27.98 -15.21 10.11
N LYS A 68 -26.93 -15.20 10.93
CA LYS A 68 -26.48 -16.36 11.73
C LYS A 68 -27.15 -16.43 13.10
N GLY A 69 -27.97 -15.44 13.46
CA GLY A 69 -28.64 -15.36 14.75
C GLY A 69 -27.65 -15.38 15.92
N TYR A 70 -26.53 -14.67 15.79
CA TYR A 70 -25.58 -14.52 16.89
C TYR A 70 -26.07 -13.44 17.86
N ASN A 71 -26.02 -13.75 19.15
CA ASN A 71 -26.25 -12.75 20.19
C ASN A 71 -24.89 -12.18 20.63
N VAL A 72 -24.57 -10.99 20.15
CA VAL A 72 -23.34 -10.27 20.50
C VAL A 72 -23.64 -9.35 21.67
N ASP A 73 -22.98 -9.55 22.80
CA ASP A 73 -23.15 -8.69 23.98
C ASP A 73 -22.61 -7.26 23.73
N PRO A 74 -22.94 -6.26 24.57
CA PRO A 74 -22.44 -4.88 24.42
C PRO A 74 -20.91 -4.74 24.44
N ARG A 75 -20.19 -5.77 24.90
CA ARG A 75 -18.73 -5.81 24.95
C ARG A 75 -18.14 -6.44 23.68
N GLY A 76 -18.98 -6.92 22.76
CA GLY A 76 -18.60 -7.51 21.49
C GLY A 76 -18.35 -9.01 21.53
N TRP A 77 -18.94 -9.75 22.49
CA TRP A 77 -18.70 -11.18 22.68
C TRP A 77 -19.94 -12.04 22.43
N ILE A 78 -19.73 -13.18 21.77
CA ILE A 78 -20.75 -14.19 21.52
C ILE A 78 -20.52 -15.34 22.51
N ASN A 79 -21.51 -15.66 23.33
CA ASN A 79 -21.44 -16.82 24.22
C ASN A 79 -21.59 -18.12 23.42
N ILE A 80 -20.65 -19.05 23.62
CA ILE A 80 -20.60 -20.33 22.87
C ILE A 80 -20.98 -21.56 23.70
N ALA A 81 -21.60 -21.41 24.88
CA ALA A 81 -21.96 -22.52 25.76
C ALA A 81 -22.72 -23.63 25.01
N ASN A 82 -23.74 -23.23 24.26
CA ASN A 82 -24.69 -24.13 23.59
C ASN A 82 -24.42 -24.31 22.09
N PHE A 83 -23.22 -23.99 21.60
CA PHE A 83 -22.91 -24.14 20.18
C PHE A 83 -22.65 -25.61 19.84
N SER A 84 -23.24 -26.06 18.72
CA SER A 84 -22.82 -27.29 18.04
C SER A 84 -21.42 -27.12 17.45
N GLU A 85 -20.78 -28.23 17.06
CA GLU A 85 -19.44 -28.16 16.44
C GLU A 85 -19.46 -27.30 15.17
N GLN A 86 -20.42 -27.54 14.28
CA GLN A 86 -20.57 -26.76 13.06
C GLN A 86 -20.75 -25.27 13.36
N ARG A 87 -21.62 -24.93 14.32
CA ARG A 87 -21.89 -23.53 14.69
C ARG A 87 -20.66 -22.87 15.34
N LEU A 88 -19.87 -23.63 16.10
CA LEU A 88 -18.62 -23.15 16.70
C LEU A 88 -17.55 -22.89 15.64
N ARG A 89 -17.34 -23.84 14.72
CA ARG A 89 -16.40 -23.68 13.60
C ARG A 89 -16.75 -22.46 12.77
N GLU A 90 -18.02 -22.32 12.39
CA GLU A 90 -18.52 -21.18 11.63
C GLU A 90 -18.29 -19.85 12.38
N ALA A 91 -18.58 -19.80 13.68
CA ALA A 91 -18.34 -18.59 14.47
C ALA A 91 -16.85 -18.23 14.57
N ILE A 92 -15.96 -19.22 14.64
CA ILE A 92 -14.51 -19.03 14.63
C ILE A 92 -14.05 -18.48 13.28
N GLU A 93 -14.50 -19.06 12.18
CA GLU A 93 -14.16 -18.62 10.82
C GLU A 93 -14.61 -17.18 10.56
N ILE A 94 -15.86 -16.86 10.87
CA ILE A 94 -16.40 -15.51 10.72
C ILE A 94 -15.65 -14.52 11.63
N ALA A 95 -15.31 -14.92 12.85
CA ALA A 95 -14.50 -14.09 13.73
C ALA A 95 -13.09 -13.84 13.14
N MET A 96 -12.41 -14.88 12.64
CA MET A 96 -11.11 -14.75 11.98
C MET A 96 -11.19 -13.85 10.72
N MET A 97 -12.22 -14.01 9.89
CA MET A 97 -12.46 -13.17 8.72
C MET A 97 -12.65 -11.70 9.10
N SER A 98 -13.52 -11.44 10.08
CA SER A 98 -13.79 -10.09 10.56
C SER A 98 -12.56 -9.42 11.19
N MET A 99 -11.72 -10.22 11.85
CA MET A 99 -10.47 -9.78 12.48
C MET A 99 -9.32 -9.61 11.46
N SER A 100 -9.35 -10.30 10.32
CA SER A 100 -8.39 -10.16 9.21
C SER A 100 -8.85 -9.17 8.12
N GLY A 101 -10.03 -8.56 8.30
CA GLY A 101 -10.61 -7.58 7.38
C GLY A 101 -11.06 -8.15 6.03
N LYS A 102 -11.31 -9.46 5.92
CA LYS A 102 -11.87 -10.12 4.73
C LYS A 102 -13.41 -10.04 4.76
N SER A 103 -14.07 -9.72 3.63
CA SER A 103 -15.55 -9.69 3.52
C SER A 103 -16.14 -11.09 3.31
N ALA A 104 -17.35 -11.34 3.81
CA ALA A 104 -17.93 -12.67 3.97
C ALA A 104 -18.86 -13.13 2.82
N GLU A 105 -18.51 -12.85 1.57
CA GLU A 105 -19.29 -13.34 0.42
C GLU A 105 -19.03 -14.82 0.07
N MET A 106 -18.14 -15.52 0.78
CA MET A 106 -17.70 -16.87 0.42
C MET A 106 -18.41 -18.06 1.11
N ILE A 107 -19.48 -17.87 1.89
CA ILE A 107 -20.13 -18.99 2.61
C ILE A 107 -21.57 -19.21 2.13
N GLN A 108 -21.74 -19.82 0.94
CA GLN A 108 -23.02 -20.41 0.57
C GLN A 108 -22.90 -21.56 -0.45
N THR A 109 -22.30 -22.69 -0.07
CA THR A 109 -22.65 -24.00 -0.65
C THR A 109 -22.37 -25.10 0.38
N GLY A 110 -23.44 -25.61 0.99
CA GLY A 110 -23.35 -26.66 1.99
C GLY A 110 -24.71 -27.15 2.44
N ALA A 111 -25.57 -27.50 1.47
CA ALA A 111 -26.68 -28.46 1.60
C ALA A 111 -27.54 -28.42 0.32
N ASN A 112 -27.25 -29.29 -0.64
CA ASN A 112 -28.23 -30.21 -1.24
C ASN A 112 -27.58 -30.96 -2.41
N LEU A 113 -27.76 -32.27 -2.36
CA LEU A 113 -27.34 -33.25 -3.35
C LEU A 113 -28.00 -32.90 -4.69
N ASN A 114 -27.17 -32.61 -5.70
CA ASN A 114 -27.39 -32.63 -7.17
C ASN A 114 -26.52 -31.54 -7.84
N HIS A 115 -25.20 -31.72 -7.89
CA HIS A 115 -24.27 -30.76 -8.50
C HIS A 115 -23.02 -31.42 -9.08
N ASP A 116 -23.03 -31.64 -10.40
CA ASP A 116 -21.78 -31.86 -11.16
C ASP A 116 -21.64 -30.81 -12.28
N SER A 117 -22.74 -30.29 -12.84
CA SER A 117 -22.69 -29.34 -13.96
C SER A 117 -22.50 -27.87 -13.55
N ASN A 118 -22.89 -27.48 -12.34
CA ASN A 118 -22.86 -26.08 -11.91
C ASN A 118 -21.54 -25.71 -11.21
N GLU A 119 -20.88 -26.67 -10.56
CA GLU A 119 -19.55 -26.47 -9.95
C GLU A 119 -18.49 -26.28 -11.03
N MET A 120 -18.49 -27.11 -12.08
CA MET A 120 -17.58 -26.94 -13.22
C MET A 120 -17.75 -25.58 -13.90
N LYS A 121 -18.99 -25.15 -14.14
CA LYS A 121 -19.29 -23.85 -14.76
C LYS A 121 -18.89 -22.67 -13.87
N GLN A 122 -19.09 -22.79 -12.55
CA GLN A 122 -18.60 -21.77 -11.60
C GLN A 122 -17.08 -21.77 -11.48
N GLN A 123 -16.43 -22.92 -11.63
CA GLN A 123 -14.97 -23.02 -11.59
C GLN A 123 -14.33 -22.46 -12.86
N GLU A 124 -14.92 -22.70 -14.03
CA GLU A 124 -14.55 -22.06 -15.31
C GLU A 124 -14.72 -20.54 -15.23
N ILE A 125 -15.88 -20.05 -14.78
CA ILE A 125 -16.12 -18.60 -14.62
C ILE A 125 -15.12 -17.99 -13.61
N ARG A 126 -14.82 -18.66 -12.49
CA ARG A 126 -13.81 -18.20 -11.52
C ARG A 126 -12.40 -18.18 -12.11
N LEU A 127 -12.04 -19.17 -12.92
CA LEU A 127 -10.74 -19.24 -13.57
C LEU A 127 -10.59 -18.16 -14.65
N GLU A 128 -11.62 -17.96 -15.48
CA GLU A 128 -11.66 -16.90 -16.50
C GLU A 128 -11.62 -15.50 -15.88
N THR A 129 -12.40 -15.26 -14.82
CA THR A 129 -12.39 -13.98 -14.10
C THR A 129 -11.06 -13.71 -13.41
N SER A 130 -10.46 -14.73 -12.78
CA SER A 130 -9.10 -14.63 -12.20
C SER A 130 -8.06 -14.32 -13.27
N THR A 131 -8.16 -14.95 -14.45
CA THR A 131 -7.24 -14.73 -15.57
C THR A 131 -7.43 -13.35 -16.21
N SER A 132 -8.67 -12.85 -16.25
CA SER A 132 -8.98 -11.49 -16.73
C SER A 132 -8.43 -10.42 -15.79
N PHE A 133 -8.61 -10.59 -14.48
CA PHE A 133 -8.07 -9.66 -13.48
C PHE A 133 -6.54 -9.64 -13.51
N GLU A 134 -5.90 -10.81 -13.55
CA GLU A 134 -4.44 -10.90 -13.65
C GLU A 134 -3.92 -10.21 -14.92
N ARG A 135 -4.58 -10.43 -16.08
CA ARG A 135 -4.22 -9.75 -17.33
C ARG A 135 -4.29 -8.23 -17.19
N LEU A 136 -5.35 -7.73 -16.56
CA LEU A 136 -5.53 -6.30 -16.30
C LEU A 136 -4.42 -5.75 -15.40
N VAL A 137 -4.12 -6.43 -14.28
CA VAL A 137 -3.01 -6.04 -13.39
C VAL A 137 -1.68 -6.01 -14.14
N ARG A 138 -1.38 -7.05 -14.91
CA ARG A 138 -0.13 -7.17 -15.68
C ARG A 138 0.03 -6.05 -16.71
N SER A 139 -1.07 -5.62 -17.34
CA SER A 139 -1.05 -4.51 -18.30
C SER A 139 -0.62 -3.17 -17.69
N CYS A 140 -0.73 -3.02 -16.36
CA CYS A 140 -0.38 -1.79 -15.64
C CYS A 140 1.08 -1.76 -15.15
N LEU A 141 1.86 -2.84 -15.32
CA LEU A 141 3.15 -2.98 -14.65
C LEU A 141 4.26 -2.10 -15.25
N TYR A 142 4.25 -1.89 -16.57
CA TYR A 142 5.40 -1.30 -17.28
C TYR A 142 5.02 -0.20 -18.28
N ASN A 143 3.75 0.18 -18.35
CA ASN A 143 3.26 1.21 -19.27
C ASN A 143 3.42 2.64 -18.72
N TRP A 144 3.60 2.81 -17.42
CA TRP A 144 3.64 4.11 -16.73
C TRP A 144 4.76 4.17 -15.68
N ILE A 145 5.44 5.32 -15.55
CA ILE A 145 6.46 5.55 -14.52
C ILE A 145 6.17 6.71 -13.58
N GLY A 146 5.27 7.63 -13.93
CA GLY A 146 5.03 8.82 -13.10
C GLY A 146 4.29 9.96 -13.78
N TYR A 147 4.27 11.11 -13.10
CA TYR A 147 3.63 12.32 -13.59
C TYR A 147 4.61 13.44 -13.94
N GLY A 148 4.25 14.24 -14.95
CA GLY A 148 5.01 15.39 -15.39
C GLY A 148 5.91 15.09 -16.58
N ASN A 149 7.02 15.81 -16.69
CA ASN A 149 7.93 15.73 -17.84
C ASN A 149 9.07 14.74 -17.58
N VAL A 150 9.14 13.61 -18.30
CA VAL A 150 10.26 12.64 -18.13
C VAL A 150 11.63 13.24 -18.47
N ASN A 151 11.70 14.26 -19.33
CA ASN A 151 12.94 14.97 -19.61
C ASN A 151 13.16 16.17 -18.69
N ALA A 152 12.47 16.24 -17.55
CA ALA A 152 12.73 17.25 -16.53
C ALA A 152 14.11 17.07 -15.89
N PRO A 153 14.78 18.16 -15.50
CA PRO A 153 16.07 18.10 -14.83
C PRO A 153 16.02 17.47 -13.43
N VAL A 154 14.87 17.57 -12.75
CA VAL A 154 14.69 17.06 -11.39
C VAL A 154 13.59 16.02 -11.33
N TRP A 155 13.92 14.81 -10.91
CA TRP A 155 12.96 13.75 -10.64
C TRP A 155 12.78 13.58 -9.13
N PHE A 156 11.55 13.40 -8.68
CA PHE A 156 11.23 12.96 -7.32
C PHE A 156 10.76 11.52 -7.41
N LEU A 157 11.41 10.60 -6.69
CA LEU A 157 11.08 9.18 -6.78
C LEU A 157 10.56 8.62 -5.46
N GLY A 158 9.33 8.15 -5.49
CA GLY A 158 8.67 7.38 -4.45
C GLY A 158 8.70 5.88 -4.70
N VAL A 159 8.29 5.12 -3.70
CA VAL A 159 8.20 3.66 -3.82
C VAL A 159 6.94 3.26 -4.58
N GLU A 160 5.79 3.83 -4.23
CA GLU A 160 4.47 3.42 -4.75
C GLU A 160 3.37 4.38 -4.29
N GLU A 161 2.28 4.41 -5.07
CA GLU A 161 1.09 5.19 -4.73
C GLU A 161 0.19 4.48 -3.71
N GLY A 162 -0.50 5.29 -2.90
CA GLY A 162 -1.47 4.82 -1.91
C GLY A 162 -2.86 4.47 -2.46
N GLY A 163 -3.14 4.66 -3.75
CA GLY A 163 -4.46 4.43 -4.37
C GLY A 163 -5.56 5.30 -3.75
N ALA A 164 -5.38 6.63 -3.76
CA ALA A 164 -6.29 7.55 -3.10
C ALA A 164 -7.72 7.49 -3.65
N GLU A 165 -7.86 7.28 -4.95
CA GLU A 165 -9.12 7.04 -5.67
C GLU A 165 -9.85 5.78 -5.20
N ILE A 166 -9.11 4.79 -4.72
CA ILE A 166 -9.65 3.50 -4.28
C ILE A 166 -9.95 3.54 -2.79
N TRP A 167 -8.98 3.91 -1.96
CA TRP A 167 -9.06 3.70 -0.50
C TRP A 167 -9.44 4.94 0.30
N ARG A 168 -9.07 6.14 -0.17
CA ARG A 168 -9.32 7.39 0.56
C ARG A 168 -10.64 8.04 0.12
N HIS A 169 -10.78 8.30 -1.18
CA HIS A 169 -11.93 8.99 -1.76
C HIS A 169 -13.00 8.04 -2.29
N ARG A 170 -12.62 6.80 -2.61
CA ARG A 170 -13.52 5.74 -3.10
C ARG A 170 -14.33 6.18 -4.33
N THR A 171 -13.71 6.97 -5.21
CA THR A 171 -14.29 7.37 -6.49
C THR A 171 -14.20 6.27 -7.53
N LYS A 172 -13.31 5.29 -7.32
CA LYS A 172 -13.10 4.12 -8.20
C LYS A 172 -13.00 2.84 -7.36
N THR A 173 -13.41 1.71 -7.93
CA THR A 173 -12.97 0.39 -7.46
C THR A 173 -11.52 0.13 -7.87
N LEU A 174 -10.92 -0.96 -7.38
CA LEU A 174 -9.59 -1.37 -7.80
C LEU A 174 -9.55 -1.65 -9.31
N GLU A 175 -10.50 -2.44 -9.79
CA GLU A 175 -10.62 -2.82 -11.20
C GLU A 175 -10.81 -1.59 -12.09
N GLN A 176 -11.66 -0.65 -11.70
CA GLN A 176 -11.84 0.61 -12.44
C GLN A 176 -10.56 1.46 -12.47
N SER A 177 -9.83 1.53 -11.35
CA SER A 177 -8.53 2.21 -11.32
C SER A 177 -7.53 1.52 -12.25
N LEU A 178 -7.45 0.19 -12.22
CA LEU A 178 -6.57 -0.58 -13.11
C LEU A 178 -6.97 -0.45 -14.60
N GLU A 179 -8.26 -0.41 -14.93
CA GLU A 179 -8.75 -0.14 -16.29
C GLU A 179 -8.32 1.24 -16.79
N ILE A 180 -8.34 2.24 -15.93
CA ILE A 180 -7.82 3.58 -16.23
C ILE A 180 -6.29 3.51 -16.42
N ARG A 181 -5.58 2.90 -15.46
CA ARG A 181 -4.10 2.81 -15.46
C ARG A 181 -3.54 1.98 -16.60
N SER A 182 -4.25 0.96 -17.07
CA SER A 182 -3.85 0.14 -18.24
C SER A 182 -3.75 0.96 -19.53
N LYS A 183 -4.40 2.13 -19.57
CA LYS A 183 -4.38 3.07 -20.70
C LYS A 183 -3.38 4.21 -20.49
N PHE A 184 -2.65 4.22 -19.38
CA PHE A 184 -1.61 5.21 -19.17
C PHE A 184 -0.46 5.01 -20.16
N HIS A 185 0.21 6.10 -20.45
CA HIS A 185 1.47 6.12 -21.17
C HIS A 185 2.62 6.32 -20.18
N LEU A 186 3.86 6.36 -20.69
CA LEU A 186 5.06 6.38 -19.87
C LEU A 186 5.03 7.50 -18.82
N GLN A 187 4.58 8.69 -19.21
CA GLN A 187 4.21 9.78 -18.30
C GLN A 187 2.75 10.16 -18.45
N MET A 188 2.20 10.75 -17.39
CA MET A 188 0.86 11.32 -17.40
C MET A 188 0.88 12.73 -16.79
N ASP A 189 -0.07 13.59 -17.18
CA ASP A 189 -0.29 14.84 -16.48
C ASP A 189 -0.99 14.61 -15.13
N PHE A 190 -0.39 15.11 -14.03
CA PHE A 190 -0.86 14.86 -12.68
C PHE A 190 -2.31 15.34 -12.44
N ARG A 191 -2.63 16.57 -12.86
CA ARG A 191 -3.98 17.12 -12.64
C ARG A 191 -4.99 16.46 -13.54
N HIS A 192 -4.62 16.07 -14.77
CA HIS A 192 -5.53 15.30 -15.63
C HIS A 192 -5.92 13.97 -14.96
N VAL A 193 -4.94 13.21 -14.47
CA VAL A 193 -5.21 11.93 -13.81
C VAL A 193 -6.09 12.13 -12.56
N TRP A 194 -5.75 13.11 -11.72
CA TRP A 194 -6.48 13.33 -10.47
C TRP A 194 -7.89 13.89 -10.68
N GLU A 195 -8.03 14.96 -11.45
CA GLU A 195 -9.32 15.66 -11.56
C GLU A 195 -10.21 15.04 -12.63
N ASP A 196 -9.66 14.64 -13.77
CA ASP A 196 -10.48 14.21 -14.90
C ASP A 196 -10.71 12.70 -14.89
N LEU A 197 -9.69 11.89 -14.57
CA LEU A 197 -9.82 10.43 -14.58
C LEU A 197 -10.31 9.87 -13.25
N TYR A 198 -9.72 10.30 -12.13
CA TYR A 198 -10.11 9.85 -10.80
C TYR A 198 -11.28 10.63 -10.20
N HIS A 199 -11.64 11.78 -10.77
CA HIS A 199 -12.69 12.68 -10.27
C HIS A 199 -12.44 13.15 -8.84
N ILE A 200 -11.19 13.47 -8.52
CA ILE A 200 -10.77 14.00 -7.23
C ILE A 200 -10.24 15.41 -7.45
N PRO A 201 -11.00 16.46 -7.09
CA PRO A 201 -10.52 17.83 -7.15
C PRO A 201 -9.27 17.98 -6.30
N LEU A 202 -8.16 18.50 -6.87
CA LEU A 202 -6.92 18.70 -6.10
C LEU A 202 -7.16 19.64 -4.91
N SER A 203 -8.02 20.64 -5.08
CA SER A 203 -8.46 21.58 -4.05
C SER A 203 -9.17 20.94 -2.85
N SER A 204 -9.67 19.70 -2.99
CA SER A 204 -10.34 18.98 -1.89
C SER A 204 -9.38 18.37 -0.86
N TRP A 205 -8.07 18.42 -1.12
CA TRP A 205 -7.09 17.71 -0.30
C TRP A 205 -6.81 18.41 1.04
N ILE A 206 -7.08 17.69 2.14
CA ILE A 206 -6.84 18.16 3.51
C ILE A 206 -5.74 17.33 4.18
N GLY A 207 -4.96 17.98 5.05
CA GLY A 207 -3.93 17.34 5.87
C GLY A 207 -2.60 17.10 5.14
N PRO A 208 -1.57 16.62 5.84
CA PRO A 208 -0.22 16.48 5.30
C PRO A 208 -0.16 15.48 4.12
N ASN A 209 0.70 15.76 3.14
CA ASN A 209 1.01 14.85 2.05
C ASN A 209 2.45 15.06 1.56
N VAL A 210 2.96 14.08 0.81
CA VAL A 210 4.29 14.11 0.19
C VAL A 210 4.43 15.32 -0.76
N TRP A 211 3.36 15.65 -1.49
CA TRP A 211 3.35 16.72 -2.50
C TRP A 211 3.76 18.07 -1.95
N ARG A 212 3.40 18.39 -0.70
CA ARG A 212 3.80 19.65 -0.06
C ARG A 212 5.30 19.75 0.17
N TYR A 213 5.97 18.64 0.47
CA TYR A 213 7.43 18.63 0.62
C TYR A 213 8.13 18.74 -0.74
N ILE A 214 7.58 18.09 -1.76
CA ILE A 214 8.05 18.22 -3.15
C ILE A 214 7.92 19.67 -3.62
N ALA A 215 6.74 20.30 -3.45
CA ALA A 215 6.54 21.70 -3.79
C ALA A 215 7.45 22.63 -2.98
N ALA A 216 7.66 22.37 -1.68
CA ALA A 216 8.60 23.14 -0.87
C ALA A 216 10.05 23.04 -1.39
N PHE A 217 10.47 21.87 -1.88
CA PHE A 217 11.76 21.71 -2.54
C PHE A 217 11.80 22.54 -3.83
N ILE A 218 10.81 22.37 -4.71
CA ILE A 218 10.77 23.04 -6.02
C ILE A 218 10.75 24.56 -5.86
N LEU A 219 9.89 25.10 -5.00
CA LEU A 219 9.80 26.55 -4.76
C LEU A 219 11.13 27.11 -4.26
N GLU A 220 11.79 26.45 -3.31
CA GLU A 220 13.12 26.88 -2.86
C GLU A 220 14.16 26.77 -3.98
N PHE A 221 14.07 25.70 -4.78
CA PHE A 221 14.98 25.43 -5.88
C PHE A 221 14.84 26.45 -7.03
N GLU A 222 13.65 27.02 -7.20
CA GLU A 222 13.35 28.10 -8.14
C GLU A 222 13.60 29.50 -7.56
N GLY A 223 14.08 29.62 -6.32
CA GLY A 223 14.27 30.90 -5.65
C GLY A 223 12.97 31.63 -5.30
N ARG A 224 11.84 30.90 -5.23
CA ARG A 224 10.53 31.43 -4.84
C ARG A 224 10.33 31.35 -3.33
N ASP A 225 9.44 32.18 -2.80
CA ASP A 225 9.14 32.17 -1.37
C ASP A 225 8.37 30.90 -0.96
N VAL A 226 8.81 30.27 0.13
CA VAL A 226 8.34 28.96 0.59
C VAL A 226 7.52 29.12 1.87
N THR A 227 6.29 29.60 1.68
CA THR A 227 5.24 29.68 2.71
C THR A 227 4.23 28.54 2.54
N VAL A 228 3.46 28.25 3.58
CA VAL A 228 2.37 27.24 3.50
C VAL A 228 1.34 27.63 2.44
N GLU A 229 1.07 28.93 2.31
CA GLU A 229 0.18 29.49 1.30
C GLU A 229 0.70 29.22 -0.11
N ASN A 230 1.95 29.59 -0.41
CA ASN A 230 2.54 29.38 -1.73
C ASN A 230 2.68 27.89 -2.08
N ILE A 231 2.99 27.04 -1.11
CA ILE A 231 3.00 25.59 -1.30
C ILE A 231 1.61 25.07 -1.69
N ASN A 232 0.56 25.52 -0.98
CA ASN A 232 -0.80 25.08 -1.28
C ASN A 232 -1.30 25.66 -2.62
N ASP A 233 -0.97 26.91 -2.93
CA ASP A 233 -1.25 27.53 -4.22
C ASP A 233 -0.64 26.73 -5.37
N TYR A 234 0.66 26.49 -5.31
CA TYR A 234 1.40 25.72 -6.30
C TYR A 234 0.74 24.37 -6.63
N ILE A 235 0.25 23.64 -5.62
CA ILE A 235 -0.28 22.28 -5.82
C ILE A 235 -1.77 22.28 -6.14
N PHE A 236 -2.59 23.03 -5.38
CA PHE A 236 -4.03 22.81 -5.33
C PHE A 236 -4.86 23.86 -6.08
N TYR A 237 -4.32 25.09 -6.22
CA TYR A 237 -5.04 26.20 -6.84
C TYR A 237 -4.46 26.51 -8.22
N ALA A 238 -3.15 26.77 -8.30
CA ALA A 238 -2.42 26.93 -9.56
C ALA A 238 -2.15 25.59 -10.27
N LYS A 239 -2.19 24.47 -9.53
CA LYS A 239 -2.08 23.09 -10.06
C LYS A 239 -0.83 22.87 -10.92
N GLN A 240 0.31 23.39 -10.49
CA GLN A 240 1.59 23.37 -11.23
C GLN A 240 2.40 22.09 -11.01
N LEU A 241 2.08 21.31 -9.98
CA LEU A 241 2.79 20.07 -9.66
C LEU A 241 2.52 18.98 -10.71
N GLY A 242 3.58 18.35 -11.23
CA GLY A 242 3.50 17.17 -12.10
C GLY A 242 2.82 17.43 -13.45
N ARG A 243 2.93 18.65 -13.99
CA ARG A 243 2.46 19.00 -15.33
C ARG A 243 3.46 18.57 -16.38
N GLU A 244 2.99 18.25 -17.59
CA GLU A 244 3.87 17.85 -18.70
C GLU A 244 4.88 18.94 -19.12
N SER A 245 4.58 20.20 -18.82
CA SER A 245 5.46 21.34 -19.06
C SER A 245 6.40 21.65 -17.89
N SER A 246 6.32 20.91 -16.78
CA SER A 246 7.08 21.19 -15.57
C SER A 246 8.57 20.88 -15.74
N ASN A 247 9.40 21.57 -14.94
CA ASN A 247 10.83 21.29 -14.75
C ASN A 247 11.09 20.13 -13.77
N HIS A 248 10.06 19.36 -13.43
CA HIS A 248 10.16 18.22 -12.53
C HIS A 248 9.30 17.05 -12.99
N PHE A 249 9.69 15.87 -12.54
CA PHE A 249 8.97 14.61 -12.73
C PHE A 249 8.66 13.95 -11.38
N LEU A 250 7.50 13.34 -11.23
CA LEU A 250 7.07 12.59 -10.05
C LEU A 250 6.97 11.12 -10.39
N GLY A 251 8.00 10.34 -10.08
CA GLY A 251 8.05 8.92 -10.41
C GLY A 251 7.72 8.00 -9.24
N GLU A 252 7.23 6.81 -9.58
CA GLU A 252 6.97 5.74 -8.62
C GLU A 252 7.68 4.45 -9.08
N MET A 253 8.45 3.86 -8.16
CA MET A 253 9.23 2.66 -8.44
C MET A 253 8.32 1.46 -8.75
N MET A 254 7.37 1.17 -7.87
CA MET A 254 6.37 0.12 -8.05
C MET A 254 5.08 0.69 -8.66
N PRO A 255 4.51 0.01 -9.68
CA PRO A 255 3.47 0.58 -10.53
C PRO A 255 2.05 0.49 -9.98
N LEU A 256 1.78 -0.44 -9.05
CA LEU A 256 0.43 -0.73 -8.59
C LEU A 256 0.09 0.02 -7.29
N PRO A 257 -1.11 0.63 -7.18
CA PRO A 257 -1.54 1.27 -5.95
C PRO A 257 -1.75 0.24 -4.83
N LYS A 258 -1.32 0.55 -3.61
CA LYS A 258 -1.54 -0.31 -2.42
C LYS A 258 -2.03 0.50 -1.21
N PRO A 259 -2.88 -0.10 -0.35
CA PRO A 259 -3.35 0.58 0.86
C PRO A 259 -2.22 0.78 1.89
N SER A 260 -1.17 -0.05 1.84
CA SER A 260 0.08 0.16 2.58
C SER A 260 1.22 -0.64 1.96
N LYS A 261 2.46 -0.26 2.27
CA LYS A 261 3.68 -0.97 1.85
C LYS A 261 3.68 -2.47 2.16
N LYS A 262 2.97 -2.88 3.22
CA LYS A 262 2.95 -4.27 3.72
C LYS A 262 1.79 -5.10 3.19
N SER A 263 0.90 -4.55 2.38
CA SER A 263 -0.33 -5.24 1.99
C SER A 263 -0.29 -5.65 0.52
N ILE A 264 -0.17 -6.96 0.25
CA ILE A 264 -0.37 -7.52 -1.10
C ILE A 264 -1.83 -7.92 -1.36
N LYS A 265 -2.69 -7.82 -0.35
CA LYS A 265 -4.08 -8.31 -0.37
C LYS A 265 -4.88 -7.96 -1.64
N PRO A 266 -4.81 -6.74 -2.20
CA PRO A 266 -5.52 -6.41 -3.44
C PRO A 266 -5.11 -7.26 -4.66
N TYR A 267 -3.94 -7.88 -4.60
CA TYR A 267 -3.31 -8.66 -5.67
C TYR A 267 -2.94 -10.08 -5.20
N GLU A 268 -3.56 -10.58 -4.13
CA GLU A 268 -3.18 -11.85 -3.49
C GLU A 268 -3.42 -13.09 -4.38
N SER A 269 -4.26 -12.95 -5.42
CA SER A 269 -4.48 -13.98 -6.44
C SER A 269 -3.31 -14.12 -7.42
N ILE A 270 -2.40 -13.13 -7.46
CA ILE A 270 -1.25 -13.08 -8.38
C ILE A 270 0.05 -13.31 -7.59
N TRP A 271 0.19 -12.63 -6.45
CA TRP A 271 1.37 -12.73 -5.57
C TRP A 271 0.97 -13.13 -4.16
N SER A 272 1.59 -14.19 -3.63
CA SER A 272 1.29 -14.66 -2.27
C SER A 272 1.87 -13.76 -1.17
N SER A 273 2.89 -12.96 -1.49
CA SER A 273 3.52 -12.03 -0.56
C SER A 273 3.95 -10.72 -1.23
N VAL A 274 4.22 -9.69 -0.43
CA VAL A 274 4.83 -8.45 -0.94
C VAL A 274 6.22 -8.74 -1.54
N ASN A 275 6.97 -9.69 -0.98
CA ASN A 275 8.30 -10.02 -1.51
C ASN A 275 8.18 -10.64 -2.91
N ASP A 276 7.23 -11.55 -3.13
CA ASP A 276 7.03 -12.20 -4.43
C ASP A 276 6.73 -11.15 -5.52
N TYR A 277 5.92 -10.15 -5.18
CA TYR A 277 5.65 -9.01 -6.07
C TYR A 277 6.92 -8.21 -6.38
N TYR A 278 7.75 -7.93 -5.38
CA TYR A 278 9.01 -7.20 -5.60
C TYR A 278 10.02 -8.03 -6.39
N ASP A 279 10.17 -9.32 -6.08
CA ASP A 279 11.09 -10.23 -6.75
C ASP A 279 10.76 -10.35 -8.25
N GLU A 280 9.48 -10.41 -8.61
CA GLU A 280 9.05 -10.45 -10.00
C GLU A 280 9.17 -9.08 -10.69
N VAL A 281 8.74 -7.99 -10.03
CA VAL A 281 8.46 -6.72 -10.72
C VAL A 281 9.61 -5.71 -10.60
N ALA A 282 10.34 -5.66 -9.49
CA ALA A 282 11.26 -4.57 -9.16
C ALA A 282 12.38 -4.40 -10.19
N ASN A 283 13.04 -5.48 -10.62
CA ASN A 283 14.17 -5.40 -11.56
C ASN A 283 13.73 -4.86 -12.93
N ASN A 284 12.56 -5.28 -13.41
CA ASN A 284 12.00 -4.78 -14.67
C ASN A 284 11.60 -3.31 -14.57
N ARG A 285 11.09 -2.87 -13.42
CA ARG A 285 10.81 -1.45 -13.14
C ARG A 285 12.08 -0.61 -13.09
N LEU A 286 13.10 -1.06 -12.37
CA LEU A 286 14.40 -0.38 -12.31
C LEU A 286 15.05 -0.30 -13.69
N SER A 287 14.96 -1.36 -14.51
CA SER A 287 15.41 -1.36 -15.90
C SER A 287 14.70 -0.29 -16.73
N LEU A 288 13.36 -0.24 -16.67
CA LEU A 288 12.56 0.76 -17.37
C LEU A 288 12.91 2.19 -16.95
N ILE A 289 13.01 2.45 -15.64
CA ILE A 289 13.37 3.76 -15.10
C ILE A 289 14.78 4.15 -15.53
N ARG A 290 15.77 3.26 -15.38
CA ARG A 290 17.17 3.48 -15.80
C ARG A 290 17.25 3.81 -17.29
N LYS A 291 16.59 3.03 -18.14
CA LYS A 291 16.53 3.26 -19.58
C LYS A 291 15.93 4.63 -19.89
N THR A 292 14.80 4.95 -19.26
CA THR A 292 14.12 6.25 -19.45
C THR A 292 15.03 7.39 -19.06
N ILE A 293 15.72 7.30 -17.92
CA ILE A 293 16.70 8.31 -17.51
C ILE A 293 17.76 8.46 -18.60
N ILE A 294 18.40 7.37 -19.02
CA ILE A 294 19.48 7.37 -20.04
C ILE A 294 19.03 8.01 -21.36
N GLU A 295 17.80 7.76 -21.81
CA GLU A 295 17.25 8.33 -23.05
C GLU A 295 16.94 9.83 -22.92
N ASN A 296 16.63 10.31 -21.70
CA ASN A 296 16.26 11.69 -21.42
C ASN A 296 17.45 12.46 -20.86
N GLN A 297 18.28 13.04 -21.74
CA GLN A 297 19.58 13.65 -21.39
C GLN A 297 19.50 14.84 -20.43
N ASN A 298 18.34 15.47 -20.31
CA ASN A 298 18.20 16.62 -19.42
C ASN A 298 18.01 16.22 -17.95
N VAL A 299 17.72 14.95 -17.64
CA VAL A 299 17.62 14.46 -16.25
C VAL A 299 18.98 14.58 -15.56
N LYS A 300 19.04 15.35 -14.47
CA LYS A 300 20.28 15.69 -13.74
C LYS A 300 20.26 15.23 -12.29
N LEU A 301 19.09 15.24 -11.65
CA LEU A 301 18.92 14.92 -10.24
C LEU A 301 17.72 14.01 -10.02
N ILE A 302 17.91 13.00 -9.17
CA ILE A 302 16.83 12.24 -8.54
C ILE A 302 16.82 12.56 -7.05
N VAL A 303 15.72 13.10 -6.55
CA VAL A 303 15.43 13.24 -5.12
C VAL A 303 14.66 12.00 -4.67
N SER A 304 15.34 11.10 -3.99
CA SER A 304 14.75 9.91 -3.37
C SER A 304 14.42 10.20 -1.91
N TYR A 305 13.19 9.88 -1.50
CA TYR A 305 12.73 10.04 -0.12
C TYR A 305 12.40 8.70 0.55
N ASP A 306 13.01 7.63 0.07
CA ASP A 306 12.98 6.32 0.72
C ASP A 306 14.37 5.68 0.66
N ARG A 307 14.92 5.30 1.82
CA ARG A 307 16.29 4.78 1.90
C ARG A 307 16.45 3.44 1.19
N THR A 308 15.46 2.56 1.31
CA THR A 308 15.49 1.25 0.63
C THR A 308 15.43 1.45 -0.88
N LEU A 309 14.60 2.38 -1.36
CA LEU A 309 14.59 2.75 -2.78
C LEU A 309 15.93 3.33 -3.25
N THR A 310 16.54 4.21 -2.47
CA THR A 310 17.86 4.76 -2.79
C THR A 310 18.88 3.63 -2.95
N GLU A 311 18.96 2.70 -1.99
CA GLU A 311 19.88 1.55 -2.04
C GLU A 311 19.64 0.68 -3.28
N MET A 312 18.37 0.40 -3.61
CA MET A 312 18.02 -0.35 -4.82
C MET A 312 18.48 0.36 -6.10
N MET A 313 18.26 1.68 -6.20
CA MET A 313 18.71 2.46 -7.35
C MET A 313 20.23 2.50 -7.45
N LEU A 314 20.93 2.74 -6.34
CA LEU A 314 22.39 2.74 -6.32
C LEU A 314 22.92 1.39 -6.81
N ASN A 315 22.43 0.28 -6.26
CA ASN A 315 22.89 -1.06 -6.66
C ASN A 315 22.57 -1.42 -8.12
N TYR A 316 21.45 -0.93 -8.67
CA TYR A 316 21.00 -1.31 -10.01
C TYR A 316 21.47 -0.36 -11.12
N PHE A 317 21.50 0.95 -10.86
CA PHE A 317 21.70 1.96 -11.91
C PHE A 317 23.17 2.10 -12.27
N SER A 318 24.03 2.09 -11.25
CA SER A 318 25.39 2.55 -11.37
C SER A 318 26.36 1.47 -11.85
N SER A 319 27.25 1.85 -12.75
CA SER A 319 28.54 1.17 -12.90
C SER A 319 29.53 1.67 -11.86
N THR A 320 29.46 2.96 -11.48
CA THR A 320 30.24 3.55 -10.39
C THR A 320 29.36 4.46 -9.52
N ILE A 321 29.63 4.44 -8.21
CA ILE A 321 28.97 5.27 -7.20
C ILE A 321 30.03 6.09 -6.48
N GLU A 322 29.80 7.40 -6.41
CA GLU A 322 30.61 8.33 -5.63
C GLU A 322 29.70 9.05 -4.62
N ILE A 323 30.13 9.12 -3.36
CA ILE A 323 29.49 10.01 -2.38
C ILE A 323 30.08 11.41 -2.58
N VAL A 324 29.27 12.31 -3.12
CA VAL A 324 29.67 13.70 -3.37
C VAL A 324 29.67 14.50 -2.07
N SER A 325 28.63 14.33 -1.27
CA SER A 325 28.50 15.06 0.00
C SER A 325 27.54 14.34 0.95
N THR A 326 27.75 14.55 2.24
CA THR A 326 26.82 14.15 3.29
C THR A 326 26.69 15.30 4.27
N TRP A 327 25.46 15.69 4.59
CA TRP A 327 25.20 16.73 5.58
C TRP A 327 24.00 16.37 6.44
N ASN A 328 23.92 17.02 7.60
CA ASN A 328 22.84 16.84 8.55
C ASN A 328 22.03 18.13 8.66
N PHE A 329 20.71 18.00 8.76
CA PHE A 329 19.83 19.07 9.23
C PHE A 329 19.09 18.57 10.45
N LYS A 330 19.43 19.13 11.63
CA LYS A 330 19.01 18.60 12.93
C LYS A 330 19.46 17.13 13.08
N HIS A 331 18.53 16.21 13.30
CA HIS A 331 18.80 14.78 13.52
C HIS A 331 18.71 13.94 12.23
N GLU A 332 18.43 14.59 11.10
CA GLU A 332 18.23 13.91 9.82
C GLU A 332 19.42 14.11 8.90
N GLN A 333 19.83 13.03 8.22
CA GLN A 333 20.96 13.00 7.31
C GLN A 333 20.49 13.02 5.86
N TYR A 334 21.23 13.73 5.03
CA TYR A 334 21.10 13.81 3.59
C TYR A 334 22.41 13.37 2.96
N THR A 335 22.33 12.58 1.90
CA THR A 335 23.51 12.12 1.17
C THR A 335 23.30 12.33 -0.31
N LEU A 336 24.24 13.02 -0.93
CA LEU A 336 24.30 13.21 -2.36
C LEU A 336 25.28 12.22 -2.96
N TYR A 337 24.79 11.42 -3.89
CA TYR A 337 25.58 10.51 -4.69
C TYR A 337 25.68 11.03 -6.10
N LYS A 338 26.83 10.79 -6.74
CA LYS A 338 26.98 10.82 -8.19
C LYS A 338 27.04 9.38 -8.66
N ILE A 339 26.14 9.02 -9.56
CA ILE A 339 26.18 7.72 -10.22
C ILE A 339 26.61 7.91 -11.67
N THR A 340 27.40 6.96 -12.17
CA THR A 340 27.75 6.89 -13.60
C THR A 340 27.20 5.60 -14.17
N PHE A 341 26.44 5.72 -15.26
CA PHE A 341 25.90 4.61 -16.00
C PHE A 341 26.97 3.97 -16.89
N SER A 342 26.65 2.80 -17.47
CA SER A 342 27.55 2.07 -18.36
C SER A 342 27.89 2.81 -19.66
N ASN A 343 27.11 3.82 -20.03
CA ASN A 343 27.36 4.69 -21.18
C ASN A 343 28.09 6.00 -20.79
N GLU A 344 28.77 6.01 -19.65
CA GLU A 344 29.56 7.15 -19.11
C GLU A 344 28.74 8.40 -18.74
N ARG A 345 27.42 8.38 -18.94
CA ARG A 345 26.55 9.44 -18.43
C ARG A 345 26.53 9.41 -16.91
N SER A 346 26.62 10.57 -16.27
CA SER A 346 26.42 10.70 -14.82
C SER A 346 25.19 11.53 -14.48
N ILE A 347 24.56 11.20 -13.35
CA ILE A 347 23.53 12.02 -12.71
C ILE A 347 23.75 12.04 -11.20
N LEU A 348 23.03 12.92 -10.51
CA LEU A 348 23.01 12.99 -9.06
C LEU A 348 21.80 12.27 -8.47
N ILE A 349 21.99 11.62 -7.33
CA ILE A 349 20.91 11.07 -6.49
C ILE A 349 21.03 11.67 -5.11
N LEU A 350 20.04 12.48 -4.72
CA LEU A 350 19.89 13.00 -3.37
C LEU A 350 19.00 12.06 -2.56
N SER A 351 19.60 11.38 -1.58
CA SER A 351 18.89 10.61 -0.57
C SER A 351 18.42 11.52 0.55
N THR A 352 17.12 11.50 0.83
CA THR A 352 16.48 12.32 1.85
C THR A 352 15.69 11.46 2.85
N PRO A 353 15.40 11.97 4.06
CA PRO A 353 14.39 11.37 4.92
C PRO A 353 13.01 11.35 4.25
N PHE A 354 12.15 10.43 4.68
CA PHE A 354 10.81 10.30 4.11
C PHE A 354 9.98 11.59 4.21
N PHE A 355 9.30 11.93 3.11
CA PHE A 355 8.43 13.08 2.98
C PHE A 355 7.11 12.89 3.73
N GLY A 356 7.15 13.11 5.05
CA GLY A 356 5.98 13.04 5.91
C GLY A 356 6.24 12.27 7.19
N ASN A 357 5.17 11.95 7.93
CA ASN A 357 5.23 11.21 9.20
C ASN A 357 6.19 11.81 10.24
N GLY A 358 6.42 13.13 10.20
CA GLY A 358 7.33 13.83 11.09
C GLY A 358 8.83 13.61 10.82
N ARG A 359 9.21 12.84 9.79
CA ARG A 359 10.62 12.57 9.46
C ARG A 359 11.33 13.71 8.75
N ILE A 360 10.58 14.65 8.17
CA ILE A 360 11.15 15.84 7.55
C ILE A 360 10.28 17.07 7.80
N SER A 361 10.94 18.22 7.92
CA SER A 361 10.30 19.53 8.07
C SER A 361 10.48 20.37 6.81
N TYR A 362 9.63 21.39 6.58
CA TYR A 362 9.84 22.30 5.46
C TYR A 362 11.20 23.00 5.52
N LYS A 363 11.71 23.34 6.72
CA LYS A 363 13.06 23.90 6.84
C LYS A 363 14.16 22.91 6.40
N GLY A 364 13.97 21.63 6.68
CA GLY A 364 14.92 20.58 6.27
C GLY A 364 14.93 20.37 4.76
N ILE A 365 13.77 20.25 4.12
CA ILE A 365 13.72 20.05 2.66
C ILE A 365 14.19 21.29 1.89
N ARG A 366 13.90 22.49 2.40
CA ARG A 366 14.44 23.75 1.87
C ARG A 366 15.96 23.83 2.01
N ASN A 367 16.51 23.41 3.16
CA ASN A 367 17.95 23.33 3.33
C ASN A 367 18.58 22.39 2.30
N ALA A 368 17.97 21.22 2.04
CA ALA A 368 18.46 20.31 1.02
C ALA A 368 18.45 20.95 -0.38
N ALA A 369 17.36 21.63 -0.77
CA ALA A 369 17.29 22.36 -2.04
C ALA A 369 18.37 23.46 -2.15
N ARG A 370 18.62 24.23 -1.09
CA ARG A 370 19.69 25.25 -1.05
C ARG A 370 21.07 24.65 -1.23
N CYS A 371 21.37 23.53 -0.58
CA CYS A 371 22.65 22.85 -0.74
C CYS A 371 22.89 22.48 -2.21
N MET A 372 21.84 22.03 -2.93
CA MET A 372 21.96 21.71 -4.36
C MET A 372 22.37 22.91 -5.22
N ILE A 373 21.90 24.11 -4.88
CA ILE A 373 22.17 25.35 -5.63
C ILE A 373 23.50 25.99 -5.22
N ASN A 374 23.69 26.21 -3.91
CA ASN A 374 24.81 26.99 -3.39
C ASN A 374 26.16 26.32 -3.65
N GLU A 375 26.18 24.98 -3.65
CA GLU A 375 27.39 24.20 -3.95
C GLU A 375 27.60 24.00 -5.46
N GLY A 376 26.72 24.57 -6.30
CA GLY A 376 26.84 24.53 -7.77
C GLY A 376 26.64 23.14 -8.37
N TRP A 377 26.04 22.19 -7.65
CA TRP A 377 25.84 20.82 -8.12
C TRP A 377 24.83 20.72 -9.26
N ILE A 378 23.88 21.66 -9.34
CA ILE A 378 22.94 21.80 -10.45
C ILE A 378 22.83 23.27 -10.85
N VAL A 379 22.93 23.51 -12.15
CA VAL A 379 22.55 24.77 -12.79
C VAL A 379 21.36 24.45 -13.68
N LEU A 380 20.21 25.09 -13.41
CA LEU A 380 18.98 24.94 -14.19
C LEU A 380 19.05 25.68 -15.52
#